data_AF-A0A0B8PMN4-F1
#
_entry.id   AF-A0A0B8PMN4-F1
#
_cell.length_a   1.000
_cell.length_b   1.000
_cell.length_c   1.000
_cell.angle_alpha   90.00
_cell.angle_beta   90.00
_cell.angle_gamma   90.00
#
_symmetry.space_group_name_H-M   'P 1'
#
loop_
_entity.id
_entity.type
_entity.pdbx_description
1 polymer ?
#
loop_
_entity_poly.entity_id
_entity_poly.type
_entity_poly.pdbx_seq_one_letter_code
_entity_poly.pdbx_strand_id
1 'polypeptide(L)'
;MRFLTLKNIAALEPVYTSDLAVFLDQQKKVAPTLTYVEKGEGFQFSAPAYSYQIIAQRMLDEWHLNEKVMHFYVGVETEELELRSWLSGDAAVVAQRERLLIESVHSLSSDGLQFLINQITAPKITSWLPSTNVMVALASVSKDQELYALLWKMKADGNINSELDRLGHQDSEFAHQQLMVASDNPSLSQRSLHLLSRYATTSPQVEEFLVGKMRNQQQAKLISDSLRFYGHNNWLQQLMQDNPSISLP
;
A
#
# COMPACT_ATOMS: atom_id res chain seq x y z
N MET A 1 -26.03 7.13 27.66
CA MET A 1 -25.17 7.81 26.67
C MET A 1 -24.70 6.85 25.57
N ARG A 2 -23.85 5.85 25.83
CA ARG A 2 -23.27 4.94 24.80
C ARG A 2 -24.28 4.28 23.85
N PHE A 3 -25.39 3.75 24.38
CA PHE A 3 -26.46 3.15 23.56
C PHE A 3 -27.09 4.15 22.57
N LEU A 4 -27.38 5.37 23.02
CA LEU A 4 -27.96 6.41 22.16
C LEU A 4 -26.95 6.88 21.11
N THR A 5 -25.66 6.96 21.47
CA THR A 5 -24.59 7.26 20.52
C THR A 5 -24.51 6.22 19.41
N LEU A 6 -24.43 4.92 19.74
CA LEU A 6 -24.42 3.85 18.74
C LEU A 6 -25.69 3.81 17.90
N LYS A 7 -26.86 4.01 18.52
CA LYS A 7 -28.13 4.07 17.80
C LYS A 7 -28.18 5.24 16.82
N ASN A 8 -27.65 6.40 17.20
CA ASN A 8 -27.59 7.57 16.34
C ASN A 8 -26.57 7.38 15.20
N ILE A 9 -25.41 6.80 15.49
CA ILE A 9 -24.41 6.46 14.46
C ILE A 9 -25.01 5.46 13.47
N ALA A 10 -25.65 4.38 13.95
CA ALA A 10 -26.29 3.39 13.08
C ALA A 10 -27.38 4.02 12.18
N ALA A 11 -28.16 4.97 12.71
CA ALA A 11 -29.20 5.66 11.94
C ALA A 11 -28.67 6.60 10.86
N LEU A 12 -27.38 6.96 10.90
CA LEU A 12 -26.73 7.82 9.90
C LEU A 12 -26.16 7.03 8.71
N GLU A 13 -26.27 5.69 8.71
CA GLU A 13 -25.70 4.80 7.70
C GLU A 13 -24.27 5.20 7.29
N PRO A 14 -23.32 5.28 8.25
CA PRO A 14 -22.03 5.88 8.01
C PRO A 14 -21.23 5.04 7.03
N VAL A 15 -20.45 5.72 6.18
CA VAL A 15 -19.40 5.07 5.39
C VAL A 15 -18.40 4.45 6.35
N TYR A 16 -17.94 3.23 6.04
CA TYR A 16 -16.93 2.54 6.81
C TYR A 16 -15.66 3.39 6.97
N THR A 17 -15.17 3.52 8.20
CA THR A 17 -13.86 4.10 8.53
C THR A 17 -13.14 3.25 9.57
N SER A 18 -11.82 3.30 9.57
CA SER A 18 -10.99 2.52 10.49
C SER A 18 -11.28 2.83 11.96
N ASP A 19 -11.38 4.11 12.31
CA ASP A 19 -11.70 4.57 13.68
C ASP A 19 -13.04 4.03 14.17
N LEU A 20 -14.04 3.98 13.28
CA LEU A 20 -15.36 3.49 13.61
C LEU A 20 -15.34 1.96 13.81
N ALA A 21 -14.54 1.22 13.05
CA ALA A 21 -14.34 -0.21 13.26
C ALA A 21 -13.74 -0.51 14.65
N VAL A 22 -12.70 0.22 15.04
CA VAL A 22 -12.08 0.10 16.37
C VAL A 22 -13.09 0.44 17.47
N PHE A 23 -13.83 1.53 17.31
CA PHE A 23 -14.87 1.93 18.27
C PHE A 23 -15.93 0.83 18.43
N LEU A 24 -16.45 0.28 17.33
CA LEU A 24 -17.47 -0.78 17.37
C LEU A 24 -16.94 -2.07 18.04
N ASP A 25 -15.70 -2.47 17.75
CA ASP A 25 -15.09 -3.63 18.40
C ASP A 25 -14.91 -3.42 19.91
N GLN A 26 -14.50 -2.22 20.33
CA GLN A 26 -14.47 -1.86 21.76
C GLN A 26 -15.86 -1.96 22.38
N GLN A 27 -16.92 -1.46 21.72
CA GLN A 27 -18.28 -1.52 22.27
C GLN A 27 -18.82 -2.95 22.38
N LYS A 28 -18.46 -3.85 21.45
CA LYS A 28 -18.81 -5.28 21.52
C LYS A 28 -18.24 -5.95 22.77
N LYS A 29 -17.02 -5.56 23.19
CA LYS A 29 -16.32 -6.14 24.34
C LYS A 29 -16.81 -5.64 25.70
N VAL A 30 -17.61 -4.58 25.77
CA VAL A 30 -18.09 -4.02 27.06
C VAL A 30 -19.24 -4.86 27.63
N ALA A 31 -19.06 -5.44 28.82
CA ALA A 31 -20.12 -6.19 29.49
C ALA A 31 -21.30 -5.29 29.93
N PRO A 32 -22.57 -5.71 29.74
CA PRO A 32 -23.74 -4.93 30.11
C PRO A 32 -23.81 -4.70 31.61
N THR A 33 -23.75 -3.43 32.01
CA THR A 33 -23.78 -3.01 33.43
C THR A 33 -25.18 -3.07 34.04
N LEU A 34 -26.22 -3.05 33.19
CA LEU A 34 -27.62 -3.09 33.60
C LEU A 34 -28.30 -4.28 32.95
N THR A 35 -28.87 -5.15 33.77
CA THR A 35 -29.73 -6.25 33.35
C THR A 35 -31.14 -6.03 33.86
N TYR A 36 -32.13 -6.38 33.06
CA TYR A 36 -33.50 -6.50 33.54
C TYR A 36 -33.76 -7.97 33.88
N VAL A 37 -34.48 -8.19 34.97
CA VAL A 37 -34.82 -9.52 35.47
C VAL A 37 -36.34 -9.65 35.44
N GLU A 38 -36.83 -10.59 34.65
CA GLU A 38 -38.24 -10.98 34.63
C GLU A 38 -38.43 -12.25 35.45
N LYS A 39 -39.42 -12.25 36.35
CA LYS A 39 -39.78 -13.42 37.16
C LYS A 39 -41.24 -13.78 36.90
N GLY A 40 -41.48 -15.04 36.53
CA GLY A 40 -42.81 -15.60 36.33
C GLY A 40 -42.82 -17.13 36.46
N GLU A 41 -43.90 -17.69 37.02
CA GLU A 41 -44.20 -19.14 37.05
C GLU A 41 -42.99 -20.06 37.37
N GLY A 42 -42.14 -19.68 38.33
CA GLY A 42 -40.99 -20.48 38.77
C GLY A 42 -39.69 -20.31 37.96
N PHE A 43 -39.66 -19.41 36.97
CA PHE A 43 -38.47 -19.11 36.17
C PHE A 43 -38.01 -17.65 36.35
N GLN A 44 -36.69 -17.44 36.25
CA GLN A 44 -36.06 -16.13 36.24
C GLN A 44 -35.31 -15.96 34.93
N PHE A 45 -35.73 -14.99 34.11
CA PHE A 45 -35.04 -14.58 32.91
C PHE A 45 -34.23 -13.31 33.20
N SER A 46 -32.98 -13.27 32.77
CA SER A 46 -32.11 -12.10 32.91
C SER A 46 -31.55 -11.73 31.55
N ALA A 47 -31.78 -10.50 31.11
CA ALA A 47 -31.24 -9.99 29.85
C ALA A 47 -30.65 -8.58 30.01
N PRO A 48 -29.70 -8.19 29.15
CA PRO A 48 -29.16 -6.82 29.15
C PRO A 48 -30.25 -5.78 28.93
N ALA A 49 -30.28 -4.72 29.74
CA ALA A 49 -31.22 -3.61 29.58
C ALA A 49 -30.90 -2.73 28.35
N TYR A 50 -29.65 -2.77 27.88
CA TYR A 50 -29.20 -2.04 26.69
C TYR A 50 -28.33 -2.94 25.81
N SER A 51 -28.79 -3.23 24.59
CA SER A 51 -28.15 -4.17 23.67
C SER A 51 -27.11 -3.51 22.75
N TYR A 52 -26.20 -2.70 23.29
CA TYR A 52 -25.20 -2.01 22.46
C TYR A 52 -24.21 -2.98 21.79
N GLN A 53 -23.94 -4.15 22.39
CA GLN A 53 -23.15 -5.22 21.77
C GLN A 53 -23.84 -5.75 20.49
N ILE A 54 -25.17 -5.88 20.53
CA ILE A 54 -25.97 -6.36 19.39
C ILE A 54 -26.00 -5.29 18.28
N ILE A 55 -26.13 -4.01 18.63
CA ILE A 55 -26.09 -2.92 17.64
C ILE A 55 -24.71 -2.86 16.97
N ALA A 56 -23.64 -2.94 17.74
CA ALA A 56 -22.29 -2.94 17.20
C ALA A 56 -22.05 -4.17 16.30
N GLN A 57 -22.46 -5.37 16.74
CA GLN A 57 -22.35 -6.58 15.94
C GLN A 57 -23.14 -6.48 14.63
N ARG A 58 -24.37 -5.97 14.68
CA ARG A 58 -25.22 -5.80 13.49
C ARG A 58 -24.60 -4.85 12.47
N MET A 59 -24.04 -3.73 12.90
CA MET A 59 -23.35 -2.80 12.02
C MET A 59 -22.13 -3.45 11.34
N LEU A 60 -21.40 -4.31 12.08
CA LEU A 60 -20.28 -5.07 11.52
C LEU A 60 -20.74 -6.14 10.50
N ASP A 61 -21.84 -6.82 10.78
CA ASP A 61 -22.43 -7.82 9.90
C ASP A 61 -22.98 -7.18 8.61
N GLU A 62 -23.60 -6.00 8.70
CA GLU A 62 -24.07 -5.18 7.58
C GLU A 62 -22.91 -4.69 6.70
N TRP A 63 -21.73 -4.45 7.28
CA TRP A 63 -20.49 -4.15 6.55
C TRP A 63 -19.72 -5.38 6.07
N HIS A 64 -20.27 -6.59 6.27
CA HIS A 64 -19.65 -7.87 5.88
C HIS A 64 -18.22 -8.07 6.42
N LEU A 65 -17.86 -7.42 7.53
CA LEU A 65 -16.54 -7.53 8.13
C LEU A 65 -16.42 -8.87 8.87
N ASN A 66 -15.73 -9.84 8.27
CA ASN A 66 -15.44 -11.09 8.97
C ASN A 66 -14.46 -10.85 10.14
N GLU A 67 -14.47 -11.75 11.12
CA GLU A 67 -13.65 -11.63 12.35
C GLU A 67 -12.14 -11.46 12.06
N LYS A 68 -11.62 -12.09 11.00
CA LYS A 68 -10.20 -11.98 10.61
C LYS A 68 -9.87 -10.60 10.06
N VAL A 69 -10.77 -10.04 9.26
CA VAL A 69 -10.68 -8.66 8.74
C VAL A 69 -10.66 -7.70 9.92
N MET A 70 -11.60 -7.85 10.86
CA MET A 70 -11.68 -7.01 12.05
C MET A 70 -10.41 -7.10 12.90
N HIS A 71 -9.89 -8.30 13.15
CA HIS A 71 -8.66 -8.48 13.93
C HIS A 71 -7.44 -7.84 13.26
N PHE A 72 -7.35 -7.90 11.93
CA PHE A 72 -6.30 -7.19 11.19
C PHE A 72 -6.43 -5.69 11.39
N TYR A 73 -7.59 -5.10 11.07
CA TYR A 73 -7.81 -3.66 11.21
C TYR A 73 -7.57 -3.16 12.62
N VAL A 74 -8.23 -3.76 13.61
CA VAL A 74 -8.07 -3.37 15.01
C VAL A 74 -6.61 -3.45 15.41
N GLY A 75 -5.90 -4.55 15.09
CA GLY A 75 -4.50 -4.69 15.44
C GLY A 75 -3.59 -3.66 14.76
N VAL A 76 -3.88 -3.23 13.52
CA VAL A 76 -3.12 -2.18 12.85
C VAL A 76 -3.38 -0.82 13.50
N GLU A 77 -4.64 -0.49 13.73
CA GLU A 77 -5.06 0.80 14.28
C GLU A 77 -4.73 0.97 15.77
N THR A 78 -4.59 -0.14 16.51
CA THR A 78 -4.10 -0.12 17.89
C THR A 78 -2.58 -0.27 17.98
N GLU A 79 -1.87 -0.36 16.85
CA GLU A 79 -0.42 -0.59 16.79
C GLU A 79 0.03 -1.89 17.48
N GLU A 80 -0.85 -2.88 17.56
CA GLU A 80 -0.61 -4.18 18.22
C GLU A 80 -0.27 -5.31 17.24
N LEU A 81 -0.50 -5.12 15.93
CA LEU A 81 -0.25 -6.12 14.90
C LEU A 81 1.24 -6.24 14.58
N GLU A 82 1.84 -7.40 14.87
CA GLU A 82 3.17 -7.76 14.39
C GLU A 82 3.09 -8.38 12.98
N LEU A 83 3.49 -7.61 11.97
CA LEU A 83 3.27 -7.92 10.55
C LEU A 83 3.99 -9.20 10.12
N ARG A 84 5.20 -9.46 10.62
CA ARG A 84 5.98 -10.64 10.22
C ARG A 84 5.32 -11.92 10.70
N SER A 85 4.96 -11.99 11.98
CA SER A 85 4.26 -13.13 12.56
C SER A 85 2.90 -13.33 11.91
N TRP A 86 2.20 -12.23 11.61
CA TRP A 86 0.91 -12.29 10.93
C TRP A 86 1.04 -12.81 9.49
N LEU A 87 2.09 -12.45 8.76
CA LEU A 87 2.38 -12.99 7.41
C LEU A 87 3.24 -14.26 7.42
N SER A 88 3.30 -14.97 8.55
CA SER A 88 3.99 -16.26 8.68
C SER A 88 3.02 -17.42 8.93
N GLY A 89 3.45 -18.63 8.60
CA GLY A 89 2.71 -19.87 8.86
C GLY A 89 2.34 -20.63 7.58
N ASP A 90 1.16 -21.25 7.58
CA ASP A 90 0.65 -22.02 6.45
C ASP A 90 0.45 -21.15 5.20
N ALA A 91 0.87 -21.65 4.04
CA ALA A 91 0.87 -20.88 2.79
C ALA A 91 -0.53 -20.42 2.36
N ALA A 92 -1.57 -21.23 2.59
CA ALA A 92 -2.95 -20.84 2.24
C ALA A 92 -3.47 -19.76 3.18
N VAL A 93 -3.12 -19.83 4.47
CA VAL A 93 -3.44 -18.80 5.46
C VAL A 93 -2.71 -17.49 5.14
N VAL A 94 -1.42 -17.56 4.83
CA VAL A 94 -0.63 -16.38 4.43
C VAL A 94 -1.21 -15.74 3.18
N ALA A 95 -1.52 -16.52 2.14
CA ALA A 95 -2.14 -15.98 0.92
C ALA A 95 -3.49 -15.28 1.17
N GLN A 96 -4.31 -15.80 2.10
CA GLN A 96 -5.55 -15.14 2.52
C GLN A 96 -5.27 -13.81 3.24
N ARG A 97 -4.27 -13.79 4.13
CA ARG A 97 -3.86 -12.60 4.88
C ARG A 97 -3.25 -11.52 3.99
N GLU A 98 -2.41 -11.90 3.05
CA GLU A 98 -1.85 -10.97 2.06
C GLU A 98 -2.96 -10.32 1.23
N ARG A 99 -3.91 -11.12 0.73
CA ARG A 99 -5.06 -10.59 -0.01
C ARG A 99 -5.85 -9.61 0.83
N LEU A 100 -6.15 -9.97 2.08
CA LEU A 100 -6.85 -9.11 3.01
C LEU A 100 -6.13 -7.77 3.22
N LEU A 101 -4.82 -7.79 3.44
CA LEU A 101 -4.02 -6.58 3.61
C LEU A 101 -4.08 -5.71 2.34
N ILE A 102 -3.88 -6.31 1.17
CA ILE A 102 -3.87 -5.60 -0.12
C ILE A 102 -5.23 -4.95 -0.41
N GLU A 103 -6.35 -5.64 -0.10
CA GLU A 103 -7.70 -5.08 -0.27
C GLU A 103 -7.99 -3.97 0.76
N SER A 104 -7.34 -4.02 1.93
CA SER A 104 -7.62 -3.15 3.07
C SER A 104 -6.74 -1.91 3.15
N VAL A 105 -5.59 -1.89 2.46
CA VAL A 105 -4.56 -0.85 2.62
C VAL A 105 -5.08 0.57 2.39
N HIS A 106 -6.05 0.74 1.49
CA HIS A 106 -6.66 2.04 1.18
C HIS A 106 -7.62 2.56 2.27
N SER A 107 -8.06 1.67 3.15
CA SER A 107 -9.04 1.97 4.21
C SER A 107 -8.38 2.17 5.58
N LEU A 108 -7.07 1.92 5.69
CA LEU A 108 -6.31 2.15 6.91
C LEU A 108 -6.16 3.65 7.18
N SER A 109 -6.06 4.00 8.46
CA SER A 109 -5.67 5.36 8.84
C SER A 109 -4.23 5.66 8.40
N SER A 110 -3.87 6.95 8.35
CA SER A 110 -2.49 7.35 8.07
C SER A 110 -1.51 6.79 9.12
N ASP A 111 -1.93 6.73 10.38
CA ASP A 111 -1.12 6.24 11.50
C ASP A 111 -0.95 4.72 11.40
N GLY A 112 -2.03 3.99 11.12
CA GLY A 112 -1.98 2.53 10.90
C GLY A 112 -1.14 2.14 9.69
N LEU A 113 -1.22 2.90 8.60
CA LEU A 113 -0.37 2.69 7.43
C LEU A 113 1.11 2.95 7.76
N GLN A 114 1.42 4.05 8.46
CA GLN A 114 2.79 4.35 8.87
C GLN A 114 3.34 3.30 9.85
N PHE A 115 2.51 2.80 10.76
CA PHE A 115 2.85 1.72 11.68
C PHE A 115 3.29 0.45 10.92
N LEU A 116 2.54 0.04 9.88
CA LEU A 116 2.93 -1.10 9.04
C LEU A 116 4.24 -0.86 8.28
N ILE A 117 4.44 0.34 7.73
CA ILE A 117 5.65 0.70 6.98
C ILE A 117 6.87 0.67 7.90
N ASN A 118 6.76 1.24 9.10
CA ASN A 118 7.83 1.29 10.08
C ASN A 118 8.33 -0.10 10.47
N GLN A 119 7.45 -1.11 10.52
CA GLN A 119 7.86 -2.50 10.77
C GLN A 119 8.76 -3.07 9.67
N ILE A 120 8.67 -2.54 8.45
CA ILE A 120 9.46 -2.95 7.28
C ILE A 120 10.73 -2.11 7.15
N THR A 121 10.65 -0.79 7.34
CA THR A 121 11.74 0.17 7.05
C THR A 121 12.67 0.43 8.24
N ALA A 122 12.16 0.41 9.48
CA ALA A 122 12.97 0.71 10.67
C ALA A 122 14.08 -0.32 10.98
N PRO A 123 13.91 -1.64 10.71
CA PRO A 123 14.96 -2.61 10.96
C PRO A 123 16.21 -2.38 10.09
N LYS A 124 17.34 -2.07 10.73
CA LYS A 124 18.64 -1.85 10.03
C LYS A 124 19.12 -3.04 9.20
N ILE A 125 18.76 -4.26 9.60
CA ILE A 125 19.06 -5.48 8.87
C ILE A 125 17.73 -6.14 8.53
N THR A 126 17.38 -6.12 7.25
CA THR A 126 16.14 -6.69 6.74
C THR A 126 16.25 -8.21 6.70
N SER A 127 15.99 -8.87 7.85
CA SER A 127 15.99 -10.34 7.95
C SER A 127 14.78 -11.00 7.28
N TRP A 128 13.78 -10.19 6.92
CA TRP A 128 12.53 -10.63 6.32
C TRP A 128 11.87 -9.48 5.57
N LEU A 129 11.23 -9.78 4.44
CA LEU A 129 10.37 -8.88 3.68
C LEU A 129 9.07 -9.61 3.34
N PRO A 130 7.91 -8.91 3.31
CA PRO A 130 6.67 -9.43 2.74
C PRO A 130 6.80 -9.83 1.27
N SER A 131 5.78 -10.49 0.73
CA SER A 131 5.72 -10.73 -0.71
C SER A 131 5.76 -9.43 -1.50
N THR A 132 6.26 -9.48 -2.73
CA THR A 132 6.35 -8.32 -3.60
C THR A 132 5.00 -7.64 -3.81
N ASN A 133 3.91 -8.41 -3.84
CA ASN A 133 2.56 -7.85 -4.01
C ASN A 133 2.14 -7.00 -2.81
N VAL A 134 2.43 -7.47 -1.60
CA VAL A 134 2.19 -6.69 -0.36
C VAL A 134 3.06 -5.44 -0.34
N MET A 135 4.34 -5.56 -0.71
CA MET A 135 5.27 -4.41 -0.77
C MET A 135 4.77 -3.34 -1.75
N VAL A 136 4.34 -3.74 -2.95
CA VAL A 136 3.77 -2.83 -3.96
C VAL A 136 2.49 -2.17 -3.44
N ALA A 137 1.58 -2.92 -2.83
CA ALA A 137 0.34 -2.37 -2.28
C ALA A 137 0.63 -1.29 -1.23
N LEU A 138 1.47 -1.59 -0.24
CA LEU A 138 1.86 -0.62 0.79
C LEU A 138 2.58 0.60 0.20
N ALA A 139 3.53 0.40 -0.72
CA ALA A 139 4.29 1.48 -1.34
C ALA A 139 3.41 2.40 -2.19
N SER A 140 2.50 1.84 -2.99
CA SER A 140 1.64 2.61 -3.89
C SER A 140 0.66 3.54 -3.16
N VAL A 141 0.15 3.11 -2.00
CA VAL A 141 -0.77 3.90 -1.19
C VAL A 141 -0.04 4.93 -0.33
N SER A 142 1.04 4.51 0.34
CA SER A 142 1.79 5.40 1.23
C SER A 142 2.65 6.42 0.50
N LYS A 143 3.12 6.07 -0.70
CA LYS A 143 4.16 6.80 -1.44
C LYS A 143 5.45 6.97 -0.62
N ASP A 144 5.71 6.07 0.31
CA ASP A 144 6.89 6.12 1.19
C ASP A 144 8.18 5.81 0.40
N GLN A 145 9.15 6.74 0.47
CA GLN A 145 10.39 6.64 -0.30
C GLN A 145 11.30 5.50 0.18
N GLU A 146 11.35 5.22 1.48
CA GLU A 146 12.19 4.17 2.03
C GLU A 146 11.66 2.79 1.64
N LEU A 147 10.34 2.63 1.67
CA LEU A 147 9.67 1.41 1.25
C LEU A 147 9.89 1.13 -0.24
N TYR A 148 9.79 2.15 -1.10
CA TYR A 148 10.15 2.00 -2.51
C TYR A 148 11.64 1.67 -2.70
N ALA A 149 12.54 2.29 -1.92
CA ALA A 149 13.96 1.97 -2.00
C ALA A 149 14.25 0.50 -1.63
N LEU A 150 13.47 -0.09 -0.71
CA LEU A 150 13.52 -1.54 -0.43
C LEU A 150 12.92 -2.36 -1.58
N LEU A 151 11.75 -1.97 -2.09
CA LEU A 151 11.09 -2.62 -3.22
C LEU A 151 12.01 -2.73 -4.44
N TRP A 152 12.73 -1.66 -4.77
CA TRP A 152 13.66 -1.63 -5.91
C TRP A 152 14.93 -2.45 -5.70
N LYS A 153 15.25 -2.85 -4.47
CA LYS A 153 16.35 -3.78 -4.19
C LYS A 153 15.92 -5.25 -4.27
N MET A 154 14.62 -5.53 -4.30
CA MET A 154 14.10 -6.88 -4.44
C MET A 154 14.38 -7.42 -5.85
N LYS A 155 14.34 -8.75 -5.98
CA LYS A 155 14.44 -9.41 -7.29
C LYS A 155 13.24 -9.02 -8.15
N ALA A 156 13.50 -8.59 -9.38
CA ALA A 156 12.45 -8.29 -10.34
C ALA A 156 11.46 -9.47 -10.52
N ASP A 157 10.18 -9.16 -10.46
CA ASP A 157 9.08 -10.08 -10.75
C ASP A 157 7.93 -9.35 -11.47
N GLY A 158 6.82 -10.05 -11.72
CA GLY A 158 5.66 -9.47 -12.39
C GLY A 158 5.02 -8.28 -11.65
N ASN A 159 5.05 -8.27 -10.32
CA ASN A 159 4.43 -7.22 -9.50
C ASN A 159 5.27 -5.94 -9.54
N ILE A 160 6.59 -6.05 -9.34
CA ILE A 160 7.51 -4.90 -9.50
C ILE A 160 7.43 -4.31 -10.89
N ASN A 161 7.38 -5.16 -11.92
CA ASN A 161 7.25 -4.72 -13.30
C ASN A 161 5.94 -3.97 -13.57
N SER A 162 4.83 -4.47 -13.02
CA SER A 162 3.53 -3.81 -13.14
C SER A 162 3.51 -2.46 -12.41
N GLU A 163 4.20 -2.37 -11.28
CA GLU A 163 4.34 -1.12 -10.54
C GLU A 163 5.22 -0.10 -11.28
N LEU A 164 6.31 -0.53 -11.91
CA LEU A 164 7.10 0.33 -12.79
C LEU A 164 6.25 0.86 -13.95
N ASP A 165 5.43 0.01 -14.58
CA ASP A 165 4.52 0.46 -15.63
C ASP A 165 3.50 1.47 -15.11
N ARG A 166 2.91 1.23 -13.93
CA ARG A 166 1.97 2.16 -13.30
C ARG A 166 2.62 3.53 -13.11
N LEU A 167 3.84 3.57 -12.57
CA LEU A 167 4.61 4.81 -12.41
C LEU A 167 4.99 5.43 -13.76
N GLY A 168 5.38 4.65 -14.75
CA GLY A 168 5.71 5.11 -16.10
C GLY A 168 4.55 5.67 -16.92
N HIS A 169 3.31 5.51 -16.45
CA HIS A 169 2.14 6.19 -17.00
C HIS A 169 1.76 7.46 -16.23
N GLN A 170 2.40 7.72 -15.09
CA GLN A 170 2.14 8.88 -14.25
C GLN A 170 3.17 9.97 -14.55
N ASP A 171 2.73 11.06 -15.16
CA ASP A 171 3.54 12.27 -15.33
C ASP A 171 3.59 13.05 -14.01
N SER A 172 4.47 12.61 -13.11
CA SER A 172 4.66 13.24 -11.79
C SER A 172 6.12 13.14 -11.37
N GLU A 173 6.59 14.15 -10.65
CA GLU A 173 7.96 14.20 -10.11
C GLU A 173 8.28 12.95 -9.28
N PHE A 174 7.35 12.51 -8.43
CA PHE A 174 7.50 11.30 -7.64
C PHE A 174 7.73 10.06 -8.53
N ALA A 175 6.91 9.88 -9.57
CA ALA A 175 7.05 8.73 -10.45
C ALA A 175 8.38 8.75 -11.23
N HIS A 176 8.78 9.92 -11.73
CA HIS A 176 10.08 10.10 -12.38
C HIS A 176 11.22 9.72 -11.44
N GLN A 177 11.20 10.21 -10.20
CA GLN A 177 12.21 9.89 -9.20
C GLN A 177 12.26 8.39 -8.90
N GLN A 178 11.10 7.74 -8.76
CA GLN A 178 11.06 6.29 -8.50
C GLN A 178 11.61 5.48 -9.66
N LEU A 179 11.32 5.84 -10.92
CA LEU A 179 11.89 5.18 -12.09
C LEU A 179 13.42 5.41 -12.17
N MET A 180 13.91 6.60 -11.80
CA MET A 180 15.35 6.87 -11.74
C MET A 180 16.04 5.96 -10.73
N VAL A 181 15.50 5.86 -9.51
CA VAL A 181 16.04 4.98 -8.45
C VAL A 181 15.97 3.51 -8.86
N ALA A 182 14.84 3.06 -9.41
CA ALA A 182 14.68 1.69 -9.89
C ALA A 182 15.70 1.34 -10.99
N SER A 183 16.12 2.33 -11.80
CA SER A 183 17.06 2.09 -12.88
C SER A 183 18.47 1.70 -12.44
N ASP A 184 18.81 1.90 -11.17
CA ASP A 184 20.08 1.48 -10.59
C ASP A 184 20.12 -0.03 -10.30
N ASN A 185 18.96 -0.69 -10.18
CA ASN A 185 18.89 -2.15 -10.14
C ASN A 185 19.07 -2.70 -11.57
N PRO A 186 20.11 -3.51 -11.86
CA PRO A 186 20.36 -4.04 -13.21
C PRO A 186 19.17 -4.81 -13.80
N SER A 187 18.38 -5.50 -12.97
CA SER A 187 17.20 -6.25 -13.42
C SER A 187 16.00 -5.37 -13.79
N LEU A 188 15.97 -4.12 -13.32
CA LEU A 188 14.90 -3.14 -13.57
C LEU A 188 15.34 -2.00 -14.49
N SER A 189 16.64 -1.85 -14.71
CA SER A 189 17.28 -0.77 -15.47
C SER A 189 16.69 -0.62 -16.86
N GLN A 190 16.57 -1.73 -17.60
CA GLN A 190 16.09 -1.69 -18.97
C GLN A 190 14.67 -1.10 -19.08
N ARG A 191 13.74 -1.58 -18.25
CA ARG A 191 12.35 -1.12 -18.25
C ARG A 191 12.23 0.31 -17.74
N SER A 192 12.95 0.64 -16.68
CA SER A 192 12.89 1.97 -16.06
C SER A 192 13.41 3.05 -17.01
N LEU A 193 14.55 2.82 -17.67
CA LEU A 193 15.11 3.75 -18.66
C LEU A 193 14.22 3.88 -19.89
N HIS A 194 13.61 2.78 -20.33
CA HIS A 194 12.60 2.82 -21.40
C HIS A 194 11.45 3.74 -21.02
N LEU A 195 10.79 3.51 -19.87
CA LEU A 195 9.66 4.31 -19.42
C LEU A 195 10.03 5.79 -19.21
N LEU A 196 11.20 6.09 -18.63
CA LEU A 196 11.70 7.46 -18.49
C LEU A 196 11.89 8.18 -19.83
N SER A 197 12.29 7.46 -20.88
CA SER A 197 12.51 8.05 -22.21
C SER A 197 11.26 8.69 -22.81
N ARG A 198 10.06 8.33 -22.33
CA ARG A 198 8.80 9.00 -22.69
C ARG A 198 8.81 10.48 -22.32
N TYR A 199 9.39 10.82 -21.18
CA TYR A 199 9.35 12.15 -20.56
C TYR A 199 10.62 12.98 -20.79
N ALA A 200 11.51 12.50 -21.68
CA ALA A 200 12.80 13.12 -21.95
C ALA A 200 12.71 14.59 -22.42
N THR A 201 11.64 14.97 -23.11
CA THR A 201 11.46 16.35 -23.63
C THR A 201 10.55 17.23 -22.77
N THR A 202 9.85 16.64 -21.80
CA THR A 202 8.86 17.35 -20.97
C THR A 202 9.35 17.58 -19.54
N SER A 203 10.33 16.80 -19.08
CA SER A 203 10.88 16.90 -17.73
C SER A 203 12.40 17.14 -17.79
N PRO A 204 12.88 18.35 -17.43
CA PRO A 204 14.31 18.67 -17.42
C PRO A 204 15.13 17.74 -16.51
N GLN A 205 14.55 17.29 -15.40
CA GLN A 205 15.19 16.34 -14.47
C GLN A 205 15.40 14.97 -15.14
N VAL A 206 14.43 14.51 -15.94
CA VAL A 206 14.53 13.25 -16.68
C VAL A 206 15.55 13.37 -17.80
N GLU A 207 15.56 14.49 -18.52
CA GLU A 207 16.57 14.80 -19.53
C GLU A 207 17.99 14.70 -18.96
N GLU A 208 18.30 15.45 -17.90
CA GLU A 208 19.63 15.46 -17.29
C GLU A 208 20.05 14.06 -16.84
N PHE A 209 19.12 13.31 -16.23
CA PHE A 209 19.36 11.94 -15.80
C PHE A 209 19.68 11.00 -16.97
N LEU A 210 18.88 11.03 -18.04
CA LEU A 210 19.08 10.18 -19.21
C LEU A 210 20.40 10.51 -19.91
N VAL A 211 20.72 11.80 -20.10
CA VAL A 211 22.02 12.24 -20.64
C VAL A 211 23.17 11.69 -19.80
N GLY A 212 23.04 11.72 -18.47
CA GLY A 212 24.02 11.12 -17.56
C GLY A 212 24.21 9.61 -17.78
N LYS A 213 23.11 8.85 -17.92
CA LYS A 213 23.15 7.40 -18.18
C LYS A 213 23.69 7.06 -19.58
N MET A 214 23.47 7.91 -20.58
CA MET A 214 24.00 7.72 -21.94
C MET A 214 25.53 7.79 -22.05
N ARG A 215 26.25 8.15 -20.98
CA ARG A 215 27.72 8.01 -20.91
C ARG A 215 28.17 6.54 -20.93
N ASN A 216 27.31 5.62 -20.52
CA ASN A 216 27.54 4.19 -20.67
C ASN A 216 26.99 3.72 -22.03
N GLN A 217 27.83 3.11 -22.87
CA GLN A 217 27.47 2.73 -24.24
C GLN A 217 26.25 1.79 -24.33
N GLN A 218 26.10 0.84 -23.39
CA GLN A 218 24.96 -0.09 -23.39
C GLN A 218 23.65 0.65 -23.09
N GLN A 219 23.69 1.56 -22.09
CA GLN A 219 22.55 2.40 -21.74
C GLN A 219 22.25 3.42 -22.84
N ALA A 220 23.28 3.98 -23.49
CA ALA A 220 23.14 4.91 -24.62
C ALA A 220 22.32 4.31 -25.76
N LYS A 221 22.63 3.05 -26.13
CA LYS A 221 21.88 2.32 -27.15
C LYS A 221 20.42 2.13 -26.74
N LEU A 222 20.18 1.62 -25.54
CA LEU A 222 18.82 1.39 -25.02
C LEU A 222 17.98 2.67 -24.99
N ILE A 223 18.54 3.75 -24.45
CA ILE A 223 17.88 5.05 -24.34
C ILE A 223 17.58 5.58 -25.73
N SER A 224 18.53 5.51 -26.67
CA SER A 224 18.31 5.96 -28.05
C SER A 224 17.20 5.20 -28.76
N ASP A 225 17.17 3.88 -28.62
CA ASP A 225 16.11 3.05 -29.21
C ASP A 225 14.74 3.38 -28.58
N SER A 226 14.71 3.66 -27.28
CA SER A 226 13.49 4.07 -26.56
C SER A 226 13.01 5.46 -26.97
N LEU A 227 13.93 6.43 -27.14
CA LEU A 227 13.61 7.78 -27.62
C LEU A 227 13.02 7.73 -29.03
N ARG A 228 13.61 6.91 -29.93
CA ARG A 228 13.07 6.68 -31.27
C ARG A 228 11.67 6.09 -31.21
N PHE A 229 11.45 5.11 -30.33
CA PHE A 229 10.15 4.47 -30.12
C PHE A 229 9.07 5.49 -29.69
N TYR A 230 9.40 6.43 -28.80
CA TYR A 230 8.48 7.50 -28.39
C TYR A 230 8.42 8.70 -29.36
N GLY A 231 9.13 8.67 -30.48
CA GLY A 231 9.09 9.71 -31.51
C GLY A 231 10.03 10.90 -31.27
N HIS A 232 10.95 10.82 -30.30
CA HIS A 232 11.87 11.90 -29.91
C HIS A 232 13.13 11.99 -30.79
N ASN A 233 13.02 11.70 -32.09
CA ASN A 233 14.16 11.63 -33.02
C ASN A 233 14.90 12.97 -33.18
N ASN A 234 14.15 14.07 -33.31
CA ASN A 234 14.73 15.40 -33.49
C ASN A 234 15.53 15.82 -32.25
N TRP A 235 14.99 15.51 -31.07
CA TRP A 235 15.66 15.79 -29.81
C TRP A 235 16.91 14.93 -29.63
N LEU A 236 16.87 13.64 -29.99
CA LEU A 236 18.05 12.78 -29.97
C LEU A 236 19.19 13.34 -30.86
N GLN A 237 18.86 13.87 -32.03
CA GLN A 237 19.85 14.50 -32.91
C GLN A 237 20.47 15.76 -32.31
N GLN A 238 19.66 16.62 -31.69
CA GLN A 238 20.13 17.82 -30.98
C GLN A 238 21.05 17.42 -29.81
N LEU A 239 20.63 16.45 -29.01
CA LEU A 239 21.40 15.96 -27.88
C LEU A 239 22.78 15.42 -28.28
N MET A 240 22.87 14.71 -29.41
CA MET A 240 24.16 14.23 -29.95
C MET A 240 25.07 15.36 -30.43
N GLN A 241 24.51 16.46 -30.93
CA GLN A 241 25.29 17.64 -31.32
C GLN A 241 25.83 18.37 -30.08
N ASP A 242 25.00 18.50 -29.05
CA ASP A 242 25.35 19.19 -27.81
C ASP A 242 26.28 18.37 -26.90
N ASN A 243 26.27 17.04 -27.04
CA ASN A 243 27.02 16.10 -26.21
C ASN A 243 27.87 15.13 -27.05
N PRO A 244 28.97 15.61 -27.68
CA PRO A 244 29.80 14.80 -28.58
C PRO A 244 30.52 13.62 -27.89
N SER A 245 30.52 13.57 -26.55
CA SER A 245 31.01 12.42 -25.78
C SER A 245 30.07 11.21 -25.79
N ILE A 246 28.82 11.38 -26.22
CA ILE A 246 27.85 10.29 -26.34
C ILE A 246 28.03 9.64 -27.71
N SER A 247 28.58 8.44 -27.72
CA SER A 247 28.75 7.64 -28.94
C SER A 247 27.66 6.58 -29.01
N LEU A 248 26.79 6.69 -30.02
CA LEU A 248 25.83 5.64 -30.35
C LEU A 248 26.52 4.59 -31.23
N PRO A 249 26.30 3.29 -30.97
CA PRO A 249 26.78 2.23 -31.86
C PRO A 249 26.08 2.23 -33.22
#